data_AF-A0A068Z2Y6-F1
#
_entry.id   AF-A0A068Z2Y6-F1
#
_cell.length_a   1.000
_cell.length_b   1.000
_cell.length_c   1.000
_cell.angle_alpha   90.00
_cell.angle_beta   90.00
_cell.angle_gamma   90.00
#
_symmetry.space_group_name_H-M   'P 1'
#
loop_
_entity.id
_entity.type
_entity.pdbx_description
1 polymer ?
#
loop_
_entity_poly.entity_id
_entity_poly.type
_entity_poly.pdbx_seq_one_letter_code
_entity_poly.pdbx_strand_id
1 'polypeptide(L)'
;MLERQRHPEHAYRACLGLLSLCKRYGEARLEAACAIALGLGTSKYTHIRDMLANGRDQVQASTPEWSAPAHAHVRGPHYYQ
;
A
#
# COMPACT_ATOMS: atom_id res chain seq x y z
N MET A 1 2.30 12.87 -11.33
CA MET A 1 1.30 13.49 -10.41
C MET A 1 1.07 14.97 -10.73
N LEU A 2 2.12 15.75 -10.98
CA LEU A 2 2.03 17.19 -11.26
C LEU A 2 1.28 17.53 -12.57
N GLU A 3 1.57 16.82 -13.66
CA GLU A 3 0.97 17.12 -14.97
C GLU A 3 -0.46 16.60 -15.14
N ARG A 4 -0.93 15.78 -14.20
CA ARG A 4 -2.23 15.11 -14.29
C ARG A 4 -3.36 15.90 -13.61
N GLN A 5 -3.03 16.95 -12.87
CA GLN A 5 -4.00 17.77 -12.14
C GLN A 5 -4.37 19.00 -12.94
N ARG A 6 -5.67 19.24 -13.11
CA ARG A 6 -6.23 20.41 -13.80
C ARG A 6 -5.83 21.74 -13.15
N HIS A 7 -5.40 21.70 -11.88
CA HIS A 7 -4.90 22.85 -11.13
C HIS A 7 -3.52 22.54 -10.51
N PRO A 8 -2.47 23.32 -10.84
CA PRO A 8 -1.11 23.07 -10.36
C PRO A 8 -1.00 23.22 -8.83
N GLU A 9 -1.82 24.08 -8.23
CA GLU A 9 -1.88 24.29 -6.77
C GLU A 9 -2.21 23.02 -5.99
N HIS A 10 -3.05 22.13 -6.55
CA HIS A 10 -3.38 20.86 -5.91
C HIS A 10 -2.21 19.90 -5.89
N ALA A 11 -1.43 19.85 -6.98
CA ALA A 11 -0.21 19.05 -7.02
C ALA A 11 0.83 19.60 -6.04
N TYR A 12 0.99 20.92 -5.97
CA TYR A 12 1.90 21.57 -5.04
C TYR A 12 1.54 21.28 -3.58
N ARG A 13 0.26 21.42 -3.21
CA ARG A 13 -0.22 21.09 -1.85
C ARG A 13 0.00 19.62 -1.50
N ALA A 14 -0.17 18.70 -2.46
CA ALA A 14 0.10 17.29 -2.23
C ALA A 14 1.58 17.02 -1.94
N CYS A 15 2.50 17.63 -2.70
CA CYS A 15 3.94 17.53 -2.47
C CYS A 15 4.34 18.12 -1.10
N LEU A 16 3.82 19.30 -0.74
CA LEU A 16 4.04 19.87 0.58
C LEU A 16 3.49 18.99 1.71
N GLY A 17 2.32 18.37 1.48
CA GLY A 17 1.73 17.41 2.41
C GLY A 17 2.64 16.20 2.64
N LEU A 18 3.24 15.65 1.58
CA LEU A 18 4.19 14.54 1.70
C LEU A 18 5.45 14.93 2.47
N LEU A 19 6.01 16.12 2.22
CA LEU A 19 7.15 16.64 2.98
C LEU A 19 6.81 16.81 4.47
N SER A 20 5.59 17.24 4.79
CA SER A 20 5.12 17.31 6.18
C SER A 20 4.99 15.93 6.84
N LEU A 21 4.53 14.92 6.10
CA LEU A 21 4.47 13.54 6.59
C LEU A 21 5.87 12.99 6.86
N CYS A 22 6.84 13.28 6.00
CA CYS A 22 8.25 12.92 6.21
C CYS A 22 8.76 13.44 7.56
N LYS A 23 8.52 14.73 7.85
CA LYS A 23 8.91 15.35 9.13
C LYS A 23 8.22 14.72 10.35
N ARG A 24 6.98 14.24 10.19
CA ARG A 24 6.18 13.70 11.30
C ARG A 24 6.48 12.23 11.60
N TYR A 25 6.68 11.41 10.57
CA TYR A 25 6.81 9.96 10.69
C TYR A 25 8.22 9.43 10.41
N GLY A 26 9.10 10.26 9.85
CA GLY A 26 10.45 9.89 9.43
C GLY A 26 10.51 9.37 7.99
N GLU A 27 11.69 9.44 7.40
CA GLU A 27 11.96 9.04 6.01
C GLU A 27 11.67 7.55 5.78
N ALA A 28 12.19 6.68 6.64
CA ALA A 28 12.03 5.23 6.51
C ALA A 28 10.55 4.79 6.46
N ARG A 29 9.71 5.37 7.32
CA ARG A 29 8.28 5.06 7.36
C ARG A 29 7.55 5.58 6.14
N LEU A 30 7.90 6.78 5.68
CA LEU A 30 7.31 7.36 4.48
C LEU A 30 7.66 6.53 3.24
N GLU A 31 8.92 6.09 3.10
CA GLU A 31 9.34 5.23 1.99
C GLU A 31 8.59 3.89 2.00
N ALA A 32 8.47 3.25 3.16
CA ALA A 32 7.70 2.01 3.30
C ALA A 32 6.23 2.20 2.91
N ALA A 33 5.59 3.27 3.37
CA ALA A 33 4.21 3.61 2.98
C ALA A 33 4.08 3.87 1.48
N CYS A 34 5.04 4.56 0.87
CA CYS A 34 5.08 4.80 -0.57
C CYS A 34 5.27 3.50 -1.37
N ALA A 35 6.10 2.56 -0.90
CA ALA A 35 6.28 1.25 -1.52
C ALA A 35 4.98 0.43 -1.50
N ILE A 36 4.26 0.44 -0.37
CA ILE A 36 2.94 -0.21 -0.26
C ILE A 36 1.93 0.46 -1.21
N ALA A 37 1.90 1.80 -1.23
CA ALA A 37 1.02 2.55 -2.11
C ALA A 37 1.27 2.23 -3.60
N LEU A 38 2.54 2.13 -3.99
CA LEU A 38 2.95 1.74 -5.33
C LEU A 38 2.49 0.31 -5.68
N GLY A 39 2.65 -0.65 -4.76
CA GLY A 39 2.15 -2.01 -4.93
C GLY A 39 0.62 -2.09 -5.08
N LEU A 40 -0.11 -1.14 -4.49
CA LEU A 40 -1.56 -1.00 -4.62
C LEU A 40 -1.98 -0.12 -5.82
N GLY A 41 -1.03 0.39 -6.61
CA GLY A 41 -1.30 1.25 -7.77
C GLY A 41 -1.84 2.65 -7.40
N THR A 42 -1.63 3.11 -6.17
CA THR A 42 -2.04 4.44 -5.71
C THR A 42 -0.85 5.31 -5.35
N SER A 43 -0.95 6.61 -5.62
CA SER A 43 0.00 7.63 -5.19
C SER A 43 -0.67 8.78 -4.45
N LYS A 44 -1.95 8.62 -4.07
CA LYS A 44 -2.72 9.69 -3.44
C LYS A 44 -2.19 9.98 -2.03
N TYR A 45 -1.99 11.27 -1.74
CA TYR A 45 -1.59 11.75 -0.42
C TYR A 45 -2.47 11.18 0.70
N THR A 46 -3.80 11.15 0.53
CA THR A 46 -4.73 10.64 1.55
C THR A 46 -4.46 9.17 1.88
N HIS A 47 -4.18 8.34 0.87
CA HIS A 47 -3.90 6.92 1.10
C HIS A 47 -2.59 6.74 1.86
N ILE A 48 -1.54 7.47 1.48
CA ILE A 48 -0.24 7.42 2.15
C ILE A 48 -0.36 7.89 3.60
N ARG A 49 -1.07 9.01 3.84
CA ARG A 49 -1.37 9.52 5.19
C ARG A 49 -2.09 8.46 6.03
N ASP A 50 -3.12 7.83 5.48
CA ASP A 50 -3.93 6.85 6.21
C ASP A 50 -3.14 5.56 6.47
N MET A 51 -2.25 5.14 5.56
CA MET A 51 -1.32 4.03 5.80
C MET A 51 -0.39 4.31 6.98
N LEU A 52 0.23 5.51 7.01
CA LEU A 52 1.11 5.94 8.10
C LEU A 52 0.37 6.09 9.44
N ALA A 53 -0.85 6.63 9.40
CA ALA A 53 -1.67 6.81 10.59
C ALA A 53 -2.09 5.47 11.20
N ASN A 54 -2.37 4.47 10.36
CA ASN A 54 -2.75 3.12 10.80
C ASN A 54 -1.56 2.17 11.01
N GLY A 55 -0.32 2.64 10.84
CA GLY A 55 0.88 1.82 11.00
C GLY A 55 1.01 0.69 9.98
N ARG A 56 0.32 0.76 8.83
CA ARG A 56 0.37 -0.27 7.78
C ARG A 56 1.76 -0.42 7.18
N ASP A 57 2.54 0.65 7.20
CA ASP A 57 3.95 0.69 6.79
C ASP A 57 4.88 -0.15 7.67
N GLN A 58 4.43 -0.50 8.88
CA GLN A 58 5.21 -1.27 9.86
C GLN A 58 4.82 -2.75 9.91
N VAL A 59 3.72 -3.12 9.24
CA VAL A 59 3.28 -4.51 9.19
C VAL A 59 4.19 -5.26 8.25
N GLN A 60 4.99 -6.18 8.80
CA GLN A 60 5.79 -7.08 8.01
C GLN A 60 4.85 -7.95 7.16
N ALA A 61 5.07 -7.96 5.84
CA ALA A 61 4.32 -8.82 4.94
C ALA A 61 4.67 -10.28 5.26
N SER A 62 3.90 -10.89 6.17
CA SER A 62 3.85 -12.34 6.27
C SER A 62 3.02 -12.81 5.10
N THR A 63 3.65 -13.50 4.15
CA THR A 63 2.89 -14.34 3.22
C THR A 63 2.36 -15.48 4.08
N PRO A 64 1.05 -15.55 4.40
CA PRO A 64 0.55 -16.73 5.07
C PRO A 64 0.78 -17.90 4.11
N GLU A 65 1.50 -18.92 4.58
CA GLU A 65 1.61 -20.17 3.85
C GLU A 65 0.22 -20.81 3.86
N TRP A 66 -0.54 -20.52 2.81
CA TRP A 66 -1.90 -21.00 2.67
C TRP A 66 -1.84 -22.50 2.39
N SER A 67 -2.17 -23.29 3.42
CA SER A 67 -2.41 -24.72 3.27
C SER A 67 -3.91 -24.97 3.26
N ALA A 68 -4.37 -25.75 2.29
CA ALA A 68 -5.76 -26.19 2.28
C ALA A 68 -5.98 -27.20 3.43
N PRO A 69 -7.04 -27.07 4.24
CA PRO A 69 -7.37 -28.08 5.23
C PRO A 69 -7.71 -29.41 4.54
N ALA A 70 -7.25 -30.51 5.13
CA ALA A 70 -7.56 -31.85 4.62
C ALA A 70 -9.07 -32.10 4.73
N HIS A 71 -9.75 -32.21 3.59
CA HIS A 71 -11.18 -32.50 3.50
C HIS A 71 -11.42 -33.72 2.60
N ALA A 72 -12.24 -34.65 3.09
CA ALA A 72 -12.55 -35.92 2.41
C ALA A 72 -13.22 -35.77 1.02
N HIS A 73 -13.73 -34.58 0.70
CA HIS A 73 -14.45 -34.29 -0.55
C HIS A 73 -13.66 -33.40 -1.53
N VAL A 74 -12.43 -33.01 -1.19
CA VAL A 74 -11.59 -32.23 -2.11
C VAL A 74 -11.10 -33.17 -3.20
N ARG A 75 -11.69 -33.05 -4.38
CA ARG A 75 -11.30 -33.83 -5.56
C ARG A 75 -10.06 -33.17 -6.17
N GLY A 76 -8.96 -33.90 -6.17
CA GLY A 76 -7.70 -33.44 -6.74
C GLY A 76 -7.75 -33.25 -8.26
N PRO A 77 -6.71 -32.65 -8.87
CA PRO A 77 -6.64 -32.36 -10.30
C PRO A 77 -6.82 -33.61 -11.19
N HIS A 78 -6.61 -34.80 -10.65
CA HIS A 78 -6.82 -36.08 -11.33
C HIS A 78 -8.31 -36.42 -11.62
N TYR A 79 -9.26 -35.62 -11.11
CA TYR A 79 -10.70 -35.86 -11.26
C TYR A 79 -11.32 -35.22 -12.52
N TYR A 80 -10.66 -34.22 -13.13
CA TYR A 80 -11.12 -33.59 -14.35
C TYR A 80 -10.26 -34.12 -15.52
N GLN A 81 -10.79 -35.08 -16.26
CA GLN A 81 -10.25 -35.52 -17.55
C GLN A 81 -11.26 -35.21 -18.66
#